data_AF-A0A382PVC0-F1
#
_entry.id   AF-A0A382PVC0-F1
#
_cell.length_a   1.000
_cell.length_b   1.000
_cell.length_c   1.000
_cell.angle_alpha   90.00
_cell.angle_beta   90.00
_cell.angle_gamma   90.00
#
_symmetry.space_group_name_H-M   'P 1'
#
loop_
_entity.id
_entity.type
_entity.pdbx_description
1 polymer ?
#
loop_
_entity_poly.entity_id
_entity_poly.type
_entity_poly.pdbx_seq_one_letter_code
_entity_poly.pdbx_strand_id
1 'polypeptide(L)' 'MQIHEVHTHAEGEVLPREEQLAWKIAAVATATAPIDNEALQMVGNRIIDNAAVALAALNRTPV' A
#
# COMPACT_ATOMS: atom_id res chain seq x y z
N MET A 1 15.02 4.00 9.44
CA MET A 1 14.14 4.79 8.54
C MET A 1 14.97 5.24 7.35
N GLN A 2 14.57 4.91 6.13
CA GLN A 2 15.22 5.38 4.91
C GLN A 2 14.35 6.49 4.30
N ILE A 3 14.98 7.59 3.87
CA ILE A 3 14.29 8.71 3.20
C ILE A 3 14.62 8.60 1.72
N HIS A 4 13.60 8.56 0.87
CA HIS A 4 13.75 8.58 -0.58
C HIS A 4 13.29 9.93 -1.11
N GLU A 5 14.17 10.64 -1.81
CA GLU A 5 13.77 11.80 -2.59
C GLU A 5 13.03 11.32 -3.85
N VAL A 6 11.90 11.96 -4.16
CA VAL A 6 11.02 11.57 -5.26
C VAL A 6 10.81 12.78 -6.15
N HIS A 7 11.07 12.60 -7.43
CA HIS A 7 10.83 13.61 -8.45
C HIS A 7 10.19 12.97 -9.69
N THR A 8 9.59 13.82 -10.52
CA THR A 8 9.10 13.40 -11.84
C THR A 8 10.27 13.32 -12.83
N HIS A 9 10.11 12.51 -13.87
CA HIS A 9 11.04 12.39 -14.98
C HIS A 9 10.39 12.87 -16.28
N ALA A 10 11.19 13.31 -17.24
CA ALA A 10 10.66 13.70 -18.54
C ALA A 10 10.12 12.46 -19.29
N GLU A 11 9.13 12.69 -20.15
CA GLU A 11 8.59 11.62 -20.99
C GLU A 11 9.69 11.01 -21.88
N GLY A 12 9.80 9.67 -21.89
CA GLY A 12 10.80 8.95 -22.68
C GLY A 12 12.16 8.79 -22.00
N GLU A 13 12.40 9.41 -20.85
CA GLU A 13 13.58 9.09 -20.04
C GLU A 13 13.47 7.68 -19.46
N VAL A 14 14.56 6.90 -19.59
CA VAL A 14 14.62 5.54 -19.06
C VAL A 14 15.21 5.58 -17.66
N LEU A 15 14.34 5.46 -16.66
CA LEU A 15 14.74 5.27 -15.26
C LEU A 15 14.95 3.77 -14.98
N PRO A 16 16.11 3.35 -14.42
CA PRO A 16 16.30 2.00 -13.94
C PRO A 16 15.15 1.57 -13.02
N ARG A 17 14.70 0.32 -13.13
CA ARG A 17 13.53 -0.16 -12.37
C ARG A 17 13.73 0.02 -10.88
N GLU A 18 14.93 -0.26 -10.40
CA GLU A 18 15.34 -0.18 -9.01
C GLU A 18 15.23 1.23 -8.42
N GLU A 19 15.31 2.26 -9.27
CA GLU A 19 15.22 3.66 -8.85
C GLU A 19 13.77 4.16 -8.78
N GLN A 20 12.83 3.47 -9.44
CA GLN A 20 11.42 3.80 -9.41
C GLN A 20 10.84 3.64 -7.99
N LEU A 21 10.04 4.61 -7.55
CA LEU A 21 9.36 4.53 -6.25
C LEU A 21 8.51 3.27 -6.13
N ALA A 22 7.83 2.87 -7.20
CA ALA A 22 7.02 1.65 -7.24
C ALA A 22 7.86 0.39 -6.94
N TRP A 23 9.09 0.31 -7.46
CA TRP A 23 9.99 -0.81 -7.17
C TRP A 23 10.43 -0.82 -5.71
N LYS A 24 10.78 0.35 -5.16
CA LYS A 24 11.15 0.48 -3.74
C LYS A 24 10.00 0.05 -2.82
N ILE A 25 8.75 0.42 -3.14
CA ILE A 25 7.55 -0.04 -2.43
C ILE A 25 7.41 -1.57 -2.54
N ALA A 26 7.57 -2.14 -3.74
CA ALA A 26 7.48 -3.58 -3.95
C ALA A 26 8.56 -4.36 -3.18
N ALA A 27 9.78 -3.82 -3.12
CA ALA A 27 10.87 -4.38 -2.33
C ALA A 27 10.52 -4.44 -0.84
N VAL A 28 9.91 -3.38 -0.29
CA VAL A 28 9.43 -3.37 1.10
C VAL A 28 8.28 -4.36 1.29
N ALA A 29 7.32 -4.41 0.37
CA ALA A 29 6.16 -5.30 0.46
C ALA A 29 6.52 -6.79 0.40
N THR A 30 7.66 -7.13 -0.23
CA THR A 30 8.15 -8.52 -0.37
C THR A 30 9.26 -8.86 0.62
N ALA A 31 9.75 -7.89 1.39
CA ALA A 31 10.80 -8.12 2.37
C ALA A 31 10.33 -9.03 3.51
N THR A 32 11.18 -9.95 3.93
CA THR A 32 10.96 -10.68 5.18
C THR A 32 11.35 -9.77 6.34
N ALA A 33 10.37 -9.36 7.14
CA ALA A 33 10.55 -8.53 8.32
C ALA A 33 9.76 -9.10 9.50
N PRO A 34 10.17 -8.81 10.75
CA PRO A 34 9.36 -9.14 11.93
C PRO A 34 7.97 -8.50 11.83
N ILE A 35 6.95 -9.24 12.27
CA ILE A 35 5.58 -8.74 12.31
C ILE A 35 5.40 -7.92 13.59
N ASP A 36 4.89 -6.71 13.45
CA ASP A 36 4.41 -5.89 14.56
C ASP A 36 3.04 -6.40 15.03
N ASN A 37 2.94 -6.76 16.31
CA ASN A 37 1.72 -7.32 16.89
C ASN A 37 0.55 -6.32 16.96
N GLU A 38 0.82 -5.03 17.18
CA GLU A 38 -0.23 -4.01 17.19
C GLU A 38 -0.80 -3.81 15.78
N ALA A 39 0.10 -3.76 14.78
CA ALA A 39 -0.30 -3.72 13.37
C ALA A 39 -1.10 -4.96 12.96
N LEU A 40 -0.67 -6.15 13.40
CA LEU A 40 -1.37 -7.41 13.13
C LEU A 40 -2.80 -7.40 13.67
N GLN A 41 -3.02 -6.95 14.90
CA GLN A 41 -4.35 -6.81 15.47
C GLN A 41 -5.21 -5.82 14.68
N MET A 42 -4.62 -4.70 14.27
CA MET A 42 -5.32 -3.69 13.47
C MET A 42 -5.69 -4.16 12.05
N VAL A 43 -4.90 -5.04 11.43
CA VAL A 43 -5.27 -5.67 10.15
C VAL A 43 -6.56 -6.47 10.29
N GLY A 44 -6.72 -7.23 11.38
CA GLY A 44 -7.97 -7.94 11.69
C GLY A 44 -9.16 -6.99 11.77
N ASN A 45 -9.02 -5.89 12.50
CA ASN A 45 -10.06 -4.85 12.60
C ASN A 45 -10.41 -4.27 11.21
N ARG A 46 -9.41 -4.06 10.34
CA ARG A 46 -9.65 -3.48 9.01
C ARG A 46 -10.42 -4.43 8.07
N ILE A 47 -10.19 -5.73 8.18
CA ILE A 47 -10.97 -6.72 7.41
C ILE A 47 -12.44 -6.66 7.84
N ILE A 48 -12.71 -6.63 9.15
CA ILE A 48 -14.07 -6.56 9.69
C ILE A 48 -14.76 -5.26 9.27
N ASP A 49 -14.07 -4.12 9.40
CA ASP A 49 -14.60 -2.80 9.06
C ASP A 49 -14.96 -2.70 7.58
N ASN A 50 -14.05 -3.07 6.68
CA ASN A 50 -14.31 -3.05 5.23
C ASN A 50 -15.45 -4.00 4.83
N ALA A 51 -15.54 -5.18 5.45
CA ALA A 51 -16.63 -6.11 5.20
C ALA A 51 -17.98 -5.57 5.68
N ALA A 52 -18.03 -4.95 6.86
CA ALA A 52 -19.22 -4.32 7.40
C ALA A 52 -19.70 -3.17 6.50
N VAL A 53 -18.78 -2.31 6.05
CA VAL A 53 -19.08 -1.23 5.10
C VAL A 53 -19.60 -1.79 3.78
N ALA A 54 -18.96 -2.83 3.22
CA ALA A 54 -19.41 -3.47 1.99
C ALA A 54 -20.83 -4.05 2.13
N LEU A 55 -21.12 -4.73 3.24
CA LEU A 55 -22.45 -5.29 3.53
C LEU A 55 -23.52 -4.19 3.63
N ALA A 56 -23.22 -3.11 4.35
CA ALA A 56 -24.13 -1.97 4.48
C ALA A 56 -24.37 -1.25 3.14
N ALA A 57 -23.38 -1.27 2.24
CA ALA A 57 -23.46 -0.63 0.94
C ALA A 57 -24.23 -1.44 -0.13
N LEU A 58 -24.50 -2.73 0.09
CA LEU A 58 -25.08 -3.62 -0.94
C LEU A 58 -26.32 -3.07 -1.64
N ASN A 59 -27.22 -2.43 -0.90
CA ASN A 59 -28.49 -1.90 -1.42
C ASN A 59 -28.49 -0.38 -1.52
N ARG A 60 -27.33 0.27 -1.35
CA ARG A 60 -27.22 1.73 -1.41
C ARG A 60 -27.06 2.16 -2.88
N THR A 61 -27.79 3.19 -3.31
CA THR A 61 -27.53 3.84 -4.60
C THR A 61 -26.14 4.50 -4.62
N PRO A 62 -25.46 4.57 -5.77
CA PRO A 62 -24.21 5.32 -5.89
C PRO A 62 -24.36 6.74 -5.35
N VAL A 63 -23.31 7.22 -4.67
CA VAL A 63 -23.15 8.63 -4.30
C VAL A 63 -22.17 9.32 -5.23
#